data_AF-A0A348VSH5-F1
#
_entry.id   AF-A0A348VSH5-F1
#
_cell.length_a   1.000
_cell.length_b   1.000
_cell.length_c   1.000
_cell.angle_alpha   90.00
_cell.angle_beta   90.00
_cell.angle_gamma   90.00
#
_symmetry.space_group_name_H-M   'P 1'
#
loop_
_entity.id
_entity.type
_entity.pdbx_description
1 polymer ?
#
loop_
_entity_poly.entity_id
_entity_poly.type
_entity_poly.pdbx_seq_one_letter_code
_entity_poly.pdbx_strand_id
1 'polypeptide(L)'
;MFDGDEKKGLCSVCGERIASVHTEAMPGTEIYICESCLELAKHNFIWICMSCGRSYFRPKSTVLERLTDPELLRAYEACADMQLIQGIDMCIECDPECVVEHVAGAKKERIAGSC
;
A
#
# COMPACT_ATOMS: atom_id res chain seq x y z
N MET A 1 3.07 23.77 6.34
CA MET A 1 3.23 23.45 7.77
C MET A 1 2.00 22.66 8.15
N PHE A 2 2.15 21.35 8.41
CA PHE A 2 1.04 20.53 8.88
C PHE A 2 1.04 20.63 10.40
N ASP A 3 0.06 21.35 10.96
CA ASP A 3 -0.22 21.38 12.40
C ASP A 3 -0.54 19.95 12.87
N GLY A 4 0.40 19.34 13.59
CA GLY A 4 0.51 17.89 13.78
C GLY A 4 0.67 17.47 15.23
N ASP A 5 -0.26 17.86 16.11
CA ASP A 5 -0.24 17.40 17.51
C ASP A 5 -1.44 16.54 17.95
N GLU A 6 -2.62 16.63 17.32
CA GLU A 6 -3.79 15.85 17.77
C GLU A 6 -3.89 14.42 17.20
N LYS A 7 -2.99 14.02 16.30
CA LYS A 7 -3.00 12.68 15.67
C LYS A 7 -1.83 11.78 16.06
N LYS A 8 -0.89 12.25 16.90
CA LYS A 8 0.23 11.43 17.37
C LYS A 8 -0.34 10.24 18.14
N GLY A 9 -0.05 9.04 17.67
CA GLY A 9 -0.53 7.80 18.27
C GLY A 9 -1.85 7.27 17.74
N LEU A 10 -2.56 7.94 16.82
CA LEU A 10 -3.68 7.31 16.11
C LEU A 10 -3.16 6.47 14.94
N CYS A 11 -3.84 5.36 14.68
CA CYS A 11 -3.52 4.46 13.58
C CYS A 11 -3.59 5.19 12.22
N SER A 12 -2.48 5.24 11.48
CA SER A 12 -2.38 5.79 10.13
C SER A 12 -3.25 5.04 9.12
N VAL A 13 -3.67 3.81 9.45
CA VAL A 13 -4.48 2.96 8.56
C VAL A 13 -5.98 3.22 8.71
N CYS A 14 -6.49 3.26 9.94
CA CYS A 14 -7.93 3.46 10.18
C CYS A 14 -8.31 4.84 10.73
N GLY A 15 -7.37 5.60 11.27
CA GLY A 15 -7.60 6.92 11.86
C GLY A 15 -8.40 6.93 13.17
N GLU A 16 -8.90 5.78 13.62
CA GLU A 16 -9.89 5.69 14.72
C GLU A 16 -9.30 5.17 16.04
N ARG A 17 -8.30 4.29 15.97
CA ARG A 17 -7.77 3.57 17.14
C ARG A 17 -6.38 4.07 17.49
N ILE A 18 -6.04 3.99 18.77
CA ILE A 18 -4.67 4.18 19.24
C ILE A 18 -3.79 3.06 18.65
N ALA A 19 -2.62 3.45 18.16
CA ALA A 19 -1.64 2.54 17.62
C ALA A 19 -0.91 1.80 18.73
N SER A 20 -0.62 0.52 18.48
CA SER A 20 0.17 -0.33 19.36
C SER A 20 1.65 -0.34 18.95
N VAL A 21 1.93 -0.09 17.68
CA VAL A 21 3.28 -0.02 17.12
C VAL A 21 3.44 1.23 16.25
N HIS A 22 4.67 1.72 16.13
CA HIS A 22 4.99 2.80 15.20
C HIS A 22 6.36 2.56 14.57
N THR A 23 6.59 3.16 13.41
CA THR A 23 7.87 3.13 12.70
C THR A 23 8.04 4.40 11.87
N GLU A 24 9.28 4.84 11.69
CA GLU A 24 9.60 5.96 10.79
C GLU A 24 9.77 5.40 9.36
N ALA A 25 8.85 5.76 8.46
CA ALA A 25 8.88 5.29 7.08
C ALA A 25 9.77 6.15 6.17
N MET A 26 9.89 7.44 6.49
CA MET A 26 10.79 8.41 5.87
C MET A 26 11.24 9.40 6.94
N PRO A 27 12.37 10.11 6.77
CA PRO A 27 12.81 11.11 7.73
C PRO A 27 11.69 12.10 8.11
N GLY A 28 11.31 12.11 9.38
CA GLY A 28 10.24 12.94 9.93
C GLY A 28 8.81 12.46 9.65
N THR A 29 8.63 11.26 9.09
CA THR A 29 7.33 10.66 8.79
C THR A 29 7.13 9.36 9.55
N GLU A 30 6.42 9.45 10.67
CA GLU A 30 6.05 8.29 11.48
C GLU A 30 4.72 7.69 11.03
N ILE A 31 4.70 6.37 10.89
CA ILE A 31 3.51 5.57 10.66
C ILE A 31 3.17 4.84 11.96
N TYR A 32 1.91 4.95 12.35
CA TYR A 32 1.35 4.39 13.58
C TYR A 32 0.33 3.31 13.20
N ILE A 33 0.42 2.10 13.75
CA ILE A 33 -0.47 0.99 13.39
C ILE A 33 -1.10 0.39 14.65
N CYS A 34 -2.43 0.23 14.67
CA CYS A 34 -3.16 -0.50 15.72
C CYS A 34 -3.17 -2.02 15.48
N GLU A 35 -3.36 -2.80 16.54
CA GLU A 35 -3.40 -4.27 16.48
C GLU A 35 -4.41 -4.80 15.47
N SER A 36 -5.61 -4.21 15.41
CA SER A 36 -6.63 -4.65 14.45
C SER A 36 -6.19 -4.50 12.99
N CYS A 37 -5.41 -3.46 12.66
CA CYS A 37 -4.88 -3.27 11.32
C CYS A 37 -3.70 -4.21 11.03
N LEU A 38 -2.90 -4.57 12.04
CA LEU A 38 -1.88 -5.63 11.91
C LEU A 38 -2.53 -6.99 11.65
N GLU A 39 -3.62 -7.31 12.34
CA GLU A 39 -4.37 -8.55 12.11
C GLU A 39 -4.97 -8.59 10.69
N LEU A 40 -5.52 -7.47 10.21
CA LEU A 40 -6.00 -7.37 8.82
C LEU A 40 -4.87 -7.56 7.79
N ALA A 41 -3.65 -7.12 8.09
CA ALA A 41 -2.48 -7.29 7.21
C ALA A 41 -2.05 -8.76 7.03
N LYS A 42 -2.54 -9.69 7.86
CA LYS A 42 -2.33 -11.14 7.63
C LYS A 42 -3.00 -11.60 6.34
N HIS A 43 -4.20 -11.09 6.06
CA HIS A 43 -5.02 -11.53 4.94
C HIS A 43 -5.15 -10.49 3.81
N ASN A 44 -4.68 -9.27 4.05
CA ASN A 44 -4.78 -8.17 3.09
C ASN A 44 -3.40 -7.57 2.82
N PHE A 45 -3.19 -7.13 1.60
CA PHE A 45 -2.20 -6.11 1.32
C PHE A 45 -2.78 -4.75 1.73
N ILE A 46 -2.02 -4.01 2.52
CA ILE A 46 -2.37 -2.67 2.98
C ILE A 46 -1.32 -1.70 2.44
N TRP A 47 -1.77 -0.69 1.69
CA TRP A 47 -0.92 0.37 1.19
C TRP A 47 -1.29 1.71 1.79
N ILE A 48 -0.30 2.49 2.19
CA ILE A 48 -0.46 3.84 2.73
C ILE A 48 0.17 4.81 1.75
N CYS A 49 -0.61 5.78 1.27
CA CYS A 49 -0.08 6.87 0.45
C CYS A 49 0.76 7.80 1.33
N MET A 50 2.05 7.92 1.03
CA MET A 50 2.96 8.77 1.79
C MET A 50 2.72 10.26 1.52
N SER A 51 2.03 10.61 0.44
CA SER A 51 1.64 12.00 0.12
C SER A 51 0.40 12.48 0.89
N CYS A 52 -0.67 11.67 0.97
CA CYS A 52 -1.95 12.09 1.56
C CYS A 52 -2.40 11.28 2.79
N GLY A 53 -1.65 10.25 3.18
CA GLY A 53 -1.96 9.37 4.32
C GLY A 53 -3.12 8.40 4.10
N ARG A 54 -3.74 8.37 2.91
CA ARG A 54 -4.85 7.45 2.63
C ARG A 54 -4.38 6.01 2.57
N SER A 55 -5.21 5.13 3.10
CA SER A 55 -4.94 3.69 3.16
C SER A 55 -5.84 2.90 2.22
N TYR A 56 -5.26 1.90 1.55
CA TYR A 56 -5.93 1.04 0.59
C TYR A 56 -5.76 -0.42 0.99
N PHE A 57 -6.85 -1.19 0.86
CA PHE A 57 -6.89 -2.58 1.30
C PHE A 57 -7.33 -3.48 0.15
N ARG A 58 -6.60 -4.58 -0.06
CA ARG A 58 -7.01 -5.66 -0.97
C ARG A 58 -6.70 -7.03 -0.37
N PRO A 59 -7.63 -8.00 -0.48
CA PRO A 59 -7.34 -9.37 -0.08
C PRO A 59 -6.14 -9.91 -0.85
N LYS A 60 -5.21 -10.59 -0.15
CA LYS A 60 -3.99 -11.12 -0.79
C LYS A 60 -4.31 -12.10 -1.90
N SER A 61 -5.28 -13.00 -1.69
CA SER A 61 -5.75 -13.95 -2.71
C SER A 61 -6.19 -13.25 -3.99
N THR A 62 -7.00 -12.20 -3.90
CA THR A 62 -7.48 -11.45 -5.07
C THR A 62 -6.35 -10.74 -5.81
N VAL A 63 -5.33 -10.26 -5.10
CA VAL A 63 -4.16 -9.63 -5.74
C VAL A 63 -3.32 -10.68 -6.46
N LEU A 64 -2.99 -11.79 -5.79
CA LEU A 64 -2.22 -12.90 -6.37
C LEU A 64 -2.90 -13.49 -7.61
N GLU A 65 -4.22 -13.71 -7.57
CA GLU A 65 -4.99 -14.22 -8.72
C GLU A 65 -4.97 -13.29 -9.95
N ARG A 66 -4.74 -11.99 -9.74
CA ARG A 66 -4.77 -10.97 -10.81
C ARG A 66 -3.39 -10.58 -11.31
N LEU A 67 -2.32 -10.99 -10.64
CA LEU A 67 -0.95 -10.72 -11.07
C LEU A 67 -0.63 -11.54 -12.31
N THR A 68 -0.33 -10.84 -13.39
CA THR A 68 0.09 -11.46 -14.66
C THR A 68 1.61 -11.53 -14.81
N ASP A 69 2.33 -10.76 -14.01
CA ASP A 69 3.79 -10.73 -14.01
C ASP A 69 4.32 -11.88 -13.11
N PRO A 70 5.08 -12.85 -13.66
CA PRO A 70 5.54 -14.02 -12.90
C PRO A 70 6.61 -13.72 -11.84
N GLU A 71 7.40 -12.65 -12.00
CA GLU A 71 8.40 -12.27 -11.00
C GLU A 71 7.72 -11.57 -9.83
N LEU A 72 6.79 -10.66 -10.14
CA LEU A 72 5.99 -9.96 -9.16
C LEU A 72 5.11 -10.94 -8.37
N LEU A 73 4.48 -11.91 -9.06
CA LEU A 73 3.70 -12.96 -8.40
C LEU A 73 4.56 -13.73 -7.40
N ARG A 74 5.75 -14.19 -7.80
CA ARG A 74 6.67 -14.91 -6.90
C ARG A 74 7.09 -14.06 -5.70
N ALA A 75 7.37 -12.78 -5.91
CA ALA A 75 7.71 -11.86 -4.82
C ALA A 75 6.55 -11.71 -3.81
N TYR A 76 5.31 -11.60 -4.31
CA TYR A 76 4.14 -11.50 -3.44
C TYR A 76 3.77 -12.83 -2.76
N GLU A 77 3.96 -13.97 -3.43
CA GLU A 77 3.80 -15.30 -2.83
C GLU A 77 4.81 -15.54 -1.71
N ALA A 78 6.08 -15.15 -1.89
CA ALA A 78 7.12 -15.27 -0.86
C ALA A 78 6.80 -14.48 0.42
N CYS A 79 5.94 -13.47 0.31
CA CYS A 79 5.52 -12.65 1.45
C CYS A 79 4.05 -12.87 1.85
N ALA A 80 3.38 -13.88 1.29
CA ALA A 80 1.95 -14.11 1.51
C ALA A 80 1.60 -14.34 2.98
N ASP A 81 2.49 -15.00 3.73
CA ASP A 81 2.31 -15.29 5.16
C ASP A 81 2.78 -14.15 6.08
N MET A 82 3.38 -13.08 5.52
CA MET A 82 3.88 -11.95 6.31
C MET A 82 2.81 -10.89 6.54
N GLN A 83 2.81 -10.24 7.70
CA GLN A 83 2.00 -9.05 7.95
C GLN A 83 2.64 -7.84 7.27
N LEU A 84 2.21 -7.55 6.03
CA LEU A 84 2.78 -6.48 5.23
C LEU A 84 1.87 -5.26 5.17
N ILE A 85 2.43 -4.12 5.55
CA ILE A 85 1.88 -2.79 5.32
C ILE A 85 2.96 -2.00 4.58
N GLN A 86 2.63 -1.48 3.41
CA GLN A 86 3.60 -0.83 2.53
C GLN A 86 3.26 0.63 2.31
N GLY A 87 4.27 1.50 2.33
CA GLY A 87 4.14 2.85 1.79
C GLY A 87 4.12 2.82 0.27
N ILE A 88 3.29 3.65 -0.34
CA ILE A 88 3.40 4.02 -1.77
C ILE A 88 3.63 5.53 -1.85
N ASP A 89 4.49 5.95 -2.77
CA ASP A 89 4.88 7.37 -2.88
C ASP A 89 3.65 8.26 -3.09
N MET A 90 2.83 7.91 -4.09
CA MET A 90 1.59 8.61 -4.41
C MET A 90 0.50 7.63 -4.81
N CYS A 91 -0.72 7.91 -4.36
CA CYS A 91 -1.90 7.17 -4.78
C CYS A 91 -2.58 7.83 -5.99
N ILE A 92 -3.54 7.12 -6.60
CA ILE A 92 -4.31 7.61 -7.75
C ILE A 92 -5.05 8.93 -7.50
N GLU A 93 -5.37 9.26 -6.24
CA GLU A 93 -5.96 10.56 -5.90
C GLU A 93 -4.94 11.70 -5.80
N CYS A 94 -3.68 11.38 -5.51
CA CYS A 94 -2.59 12.35 -5.46
C CYS A 94 -2.02 12.63 -6.85
N ASP A 95 -1.95 11.59 -7.69
CA ASP A 95 -1.43 11.67 -9.04
C ASP A 95 -2.20 10.71 -9.97
N PRO A 96 -3.36 11.14 -10.48
CA PRO A 96 -4.15 10.33 -11.38
C PRO A 96 -3.49 10.15 -12.75
N GLU A 97 -2.68 11.11 -13.21
CA GLU A 97 -2.10 11.11 -14.55
C GLU A 97 -1.00 10.05 -14.67
N CYS A 98 -0.08 10.00 -13.71
CA CYS A 98 1.01 9.03 -13.68
C CYS A 98 0.50 7.57 -13.61
N VAL A 99 -0.55 7.31 -12.81
CA VAL A 99 -1.14 5.96 -12.70
C VAL A 99 -1.76 5.52 -14.03
N VAL A 100 -2.43 6.43 -14.74
CA VAL A 100 -3.03 6.12 -16.04
C VAL A 100 -1.96 5.80 -17.08
N GLU A 101 -0.83 6.52 -17.09
CA GLU A 101 0.29 6.25 -17.98
C GLU A 101 0.93 4.88 -17.73
N HIS A 102 1.12 4.49 -16.47
CA HIS A 102 1.64 3.16 -16.12
C HIS A 102 0.67 2.02 -16.52
N VAL A 103 -0.64 2.20 -16.29
CA VAL A 103 -1.65 1.21 -16.68
C VAL A 103 -1.79 1.12 -18.21
N ALA A 104 -1.68 2.25 -18.91
CA ALA A 104 -1.73 2.30 -20.38
C ALA A 104 -0.45 1.75 -21.02
N GLY A 105 0.72 2.02 -20.44
CA GLY A 105 2.02 1.47 -20.85
C GLY A 105 2.06 -0.05 -20.74
N ALA A 106 1.61 -0.60 -19.60
CA ALA A 106 1.52 -2.05 -19.38
C ALA A 106 0.55 -2.76 -20.34
N LYS A 107 -0.43 -2.04 -20.93
CA LYS A 107 -1.29 -2.57 -22.00
C LYS A 107 -0.61 -2.57 -23.36
N LYS A 108 0.26 -1.60 -23.67
CA LYS A 108 0.96 -1.52 -24.95
C LYS A 108 2.00 -2.62 -25.11
N GLU A 109 2.72 -2.98 -24.05
CA GLU A 109 3.70 -4.08 -24.10
C GLU A 109 3.07 -5.45 -24.35
N ARG A 110 1.82 -5.67 -23.91
CA ARG A 110 1.06 -6.90 -24.21
C ARG A 110 0.69 -7.06 -25.69
N ILE A 111 0.61 -5.97 -26.45
CA ILE A 111 0.24 -6.01 -27.88
C ILE A 111 1.49 -6.22 -28.75
N ALA A 112 2.67 -5.79 -28.29
CA ALA A 112 3.92 -5.91 -29.03
C ALA A 112 4.57 -7.32 -28.97
N GLY A 113 4.08 -8.21 -28.09
CA GLY A 113 4.62 -9.55 -27.89
C GLY A 113 3.93 -10.69 -28.67
N SER A 114 3.09 -10.40 -29.66
CA SER A 114 2.47 -11.42 -30.52
C SER A 114 2.87 -11.18 -31.98
N CYS A 115 4.04 -11.70 -32.35
CA CYS A 115 4.43 -12.03 -33.72
C CYS A 115 5.17 -13.37 -33.70
#